data_AF-A0A0M5M0B9-F1
#
_entry.id   AF-A0A0M5M0B9-F1
#
_cell.length_a   1.000
_cell.length_b   1.000
_cell.length_c   1.000
_cell.angle_alpha   90.00
_cell.angle_beta   90.00
_cell.angle_gamma   90.00
#
_symmetry.space_group_name_H-M   'P 1'
#
loop_
_entity.id
_entity.type
_entity.pdbx_description
1 polymer ?
#
loop_
_entity_poly.entity_id
_entity_poly.type
_entity_poly.pdbx_seq_one_letter_code
_entity_poly.pdbx_strand_id
1 'polypeptide(L)'
;MNDLSLTVTILRFGFLILIWVMVFSVVAAMRRDLVIGQKAKVGAPTARQARKHPELVQAAPPAKAAARQLVVTEGPLSGTTLELTGTPILLGRAQEATLVLEDDYASGRHARLFPQGTRWFIEDLGSTNGTYLGGTQLTRALPVELGVPVRIGKTVIELRA
;
A
#
# COMPACT_ATOMS: atom_id res chain seq x y z
N MET A 1 16.53 -48.61 7.44
CA MET A 1 16.51 -47.76 8.66
C MET A 1 16.89 -46.30 8.36
N ASN A 2 16.96 -45.87 7.09
CA ASN A 2 17.58 -44.57 6.72
C ASN A 2 16.56 -43.47 6.35
N ASP A 3 15.32 -43.83 5.98
CA ASP A 3 14.30 -42.88 5.52
C ASP A 3 13.77 -41.98 6.65
N LEU A 4 13.63 -42.52 7.86
CA LEU A 4 13.14 -41.76 9.01
C LEU A 4 14.17 -40.70 9.46
N SER A 5 15.46 -41.05 9.47
CA SER A 5 16.55 -40.12 9.76
C SER A 5 16.71 -39.05 8.69
N LEU A 6 16.49 -39.38 7.41
CA LEU A 6 16.56 -38.41 6.31
C LEU A 6 15.40 -37.40 6.40
N THR A 7 14.19 -37.90 6.65
CA THR A 7 12.97 -37.09 6.77
C THR A 7 13.05 -36.11 7.94
N VAL A 8 13.48 -36.58 9.12
CA VAL A 8 13.65 -35.71 10.30
C VAL A 8 14.74 -34.66 10.06
N THR A 9 15.82 -35.03 9.38
CA THR A 9 16.89 -34.10 9.00
C THR A 9 16.40 -33.00 8.06
N ILE A 10 15.66 -33.37 7.01
CA ILE A 10 15.06 -32.41 6.06
C ILE A 10 14.08 -31.48 6.77
N LEU A 11 13.22 -32.01 7.65
CA LEU A 11 12.27 -31.21 8.42
C LEU A 11 12.97 -30.20 9.32
N ARG A 12 14.06 -30.62 9.99
CA ARG A 12 14.84 -29.77 10.90
C ARG A 12 15.55 -28.64 10.15
N PHE A 13 16.14 -28.93 8.99
CA PHE A 13 16.77 -27.91 8.16
C PHE A 13 15.75 -26.98 7.51
N GLY A 14 14.60 -27.51 7.04
CA GLY A 14 13.51 -26.71 6.50
C GLY A 14 12.95 -25.72 7.52
N PHE A 15 12.74 -26.17 8.76
CA PHE A 15 12.32 -25.31 9.86
C PHE A 15 13.35 -24.22 10.18
N LEU A 16 14.65 -24.58 10.20
CA LEU A 16 15.74 -23.63 10.40
C LEU A 16 15.80 -22.56 9.31
N ILE A 17 15.62 -22.96 8.05
CA ILE A 17 15.58 -22.04 6.90
C ILE A 17 14.37 -21.11 7.02
N LEU A 18 13.20 -21.64 7.38
CA LEU A 18 11.98 -20.85 7.53
C LEU A 18 12.13 -19.80 8.64
N ILE A 19 12.72 -20.18 9.79
CA ILE A 19 13.07 -19.24 10.86
C ILE A 19 14.07 -18.19 10.35
N TRP A 20 15.10 -18.60 9.63
CA TRP A 20 16.09 -17.67 9.10
C TRP A 20 15.50 -16.67 8.10
N VAL A 21 14.59 -17.12 7.22
CA VAL A 21 13.84 -16.24 6.29
C VAL A 21 12.97 -15.27 7.06
N MET A 22 12.27 -15.73 8.11
CA MET A 22 11.45 -14.87 8.95
C MET A 22 12.30 -13.81 9.67
N VAL A 23 13.39 -14.22 10.31
CA VAL A 23 14.32 -13.34 11.02
C VAL A 23 14.93 -12.31 10.06
N PHE A 24 15.38 -12.76 8.88
CA PHE A 24 15.93 -11.88 7.86
C PHE A 24 14.89 -10.88 7.34
N SER A 25 13.65 -11.32 7.13
CA SER A 25 12.54 -10.44 6.75
C SER A 25 12.26 -9.35 7.79
N VAL A 26 12.23 -9.71 9.08
CA VAL A 26 12.03 -8.76 10.18
C VAL A 26 13.18 -7.75 10.26
N VAL A 27 14.43 -8.21 10.16
CA VAL A 27 15.60 -7.33 10.19
C VAL A 27 15.63 -6.43 8.95
N ALA A 28 15.26 -6.94 7.77
CA ALA A 28 15.16 -6.15 6.56
C ALA A 28 14.05 -5.09 6.65
N ALA A 29 12.91 -5.41 7.25
CA ALA A 29 11.83 -4.46 7.51
C ALA A 29 12.28 -3.34 8.46
N MET A 30 12.98 -3.69 9.55
CA MET A 30 13.50 -2.72 10.51
C MET A 30 14.59 -1.79 9.92
N ARG A 31 15.44 -2.32 9.04
CA ARG A 31 16.42 -1.49 8.30
C ARG A 31 15.74 -0.55 7.29
N ARG A 32 14.65 -0.97 6.65
CA ARG A 32 13.88 -0.11 5.72
C ARG A 32 13.24 1.07 6.45
N ASP A 33 12.74 0.84 7.67
CA ASP A 33 12.15 1.89 8.51
C ASP A 33 13.15 3.02 8.85
N LEU A 34 14.44 2.69 8.95
CA LEU A 34 15.51 3.67 9.20
C LEU A 34 16.02 4.38 7.93
N VAL A 35 15.85 3.77 6.74
CA VAL A 35 16.36 4.32 5.47
C VAL A 35 15.35 5.22 4.75
N ILE A 36 14.06 5.20 5.14
CA ILE A 36 13.01 6.08 4.58
C ILE A 36 13.24 7.57 4.94
N GLY A 37 14.11 7.88 5.91
CA GLY A 37 14.47 9.26 6.29
C GLY A 37 15.48 9.98 5.38
N GLN A 38 16.11 9.32 4.40
CA GLN A 38 17.11 9.98 3.55
C GLN A 38 17.18 9.41 2.12
N LYS A 39 16.17 9.66 1.27
CA LYS A 39 16.39 9.80 -0.18
C LYS A 39 15.41 10.79 -0.83
N ALA A 40 15.41 12.03 -0.36
CA ALA A 40 15.14 13.17 -1.23
C ALA A 40 16.48 13.62 -1.86
N LYS A 41 17.03 12.82 -2.78
CA LYS A 41 18.05 13.34 -3.72
C LYS A 41 17.32 13.80 -4.97
N VAL A 42 16.99 15.09 -4.94
CA VAL A 42 16.57 15.91 -6.07
C VAL A 42 17.66 15.83 -7.13
N GLY A 43 17.44 15.00 -8.15
CA GLY A 43 18.11 15.15 -9.44
C GLY A 43 17.36 16.22 -10.20
N ALA A 44 17.96 17.41 -10.33
CA ALA A 44 17.44 18.49 -11.14
C ALA A 44 17.32 18.03 -12.61
N PRO A 45 16.13 18.08 -13.24
CA PRO A 45 16.06 17.97 -14.68
C PRO A 45 16.61 19.27 -15.29
N THR A 46 17.68 19.12 -16.05
CA THR A 46 18.33 20.19 -16.81
C THR A 46 17.31 20.94 -17.67
N ALA A 47 17.29 22.26 -17.57
CA ALA A 47 16.33 23.21 -18.15
C ALA A 47 16.33 23.30 -19.71
N ARG A 48 16.59 22.20 -20.43
CA ARG A 48 16.78 22.21 -21.90
C ARG A 48 15.69 21.50 -22.71
N GLN A 49 14.76 20.78 -22.10
CA GLN A 49 13.68 20.08 -22.85
C GLN A 49 12.30 20.75 -22.82
N ALA A 50 12.12 21.86 -22.07
CA ALA A 50 10.82 22.52 -21.93
C ALA A 50 10.41 23.48 -23.07
N ARG A 51 11.10 23.47 -24.22
CA ARG A 51 10.88 24.47 -25.30
C ARG A 51 10.09 23.99 -26.53
N LYS A 52 9.31 22.90 -26.47
CA LYS A 52 8.66 22.37 -27.70
C LYS A 52 7.17 21.99 -27.65
N HIS A 53 6.39 22.48 -26.69
CA HIS A 53 4.92 22.37 -26.78
C HIS A 53 4.21 23.56 -26.12
N PRO A 54 3.93 24.65 -26.86
CA PRO A 54 3.14 25.77 -26.34
C PRO A 54 1.63 25.63 -26.63
N GLU A 55 1.10 24.40 -26.64
CA GLU A 55 -0.31 24.15 -27.00
C GLU A 55 -0.97 23.08 -26.11
N LEU A 56 -0.87 23.24 -24.80
CA LEU A 56 -1.86 22.66 -23.86
C LEU A 56 -2.06 23.65 -22.70
N VAL A 57 -2.35 24.90 -23.06
CA VAL A 57 -3.01 25.84 -22.14
C VAL A 57 -4.50 25.57 -22.26
N GLN A 58 -4.99 24.48 -21.68
CA GLN A 58 -6.42 24.24 -21.56
C GLN A 58 -6.75 23.72 -20.16
N ALA A 59 -7.39 24.62 -19.42
CA ALA A 59 -8.15 24.44 -18.19
C ALA A 59 -7.45 23.66 -17.06
N ALA A 60 -7.12 24.39 -15.98
CA ALA A 60 -7.14 23.79 -14.66
C ALA A 60 -8.46 22.99 -14.52
N PRO A 61 -8.42 21.68 -14.23
CA PRO A 61 -9.65 20.93 -13.99
C PRO A 61 -10.42 21.62 -12.86
N PRO A 62 -11.76 21.61 -12.89
CA PRO A 62 -12.54 22.12 -11.75
C PRO A 62 -12.03 21.40 -10.50
N ALA A 63 -11.92 22.12 -9.39
CA ALA A 63 -11.52 21.56 -8.11
C ALA A 63 -12.24 20.21 -7.92
N LYS A 64 -11.53 19.11 -8.19
CA LYS A 64 -12.10 17.77 -8.11
C LYS A 64 -12.66 17.66 -6.70
N ALA A 65 -13.93 17.27 -6.59
CA ALA A 65 -14.59 17.15 -5.30
C ALA A 65 -13.64 16.44 -4.32
N ALA A 66 -13.36 17.08 -3.19
CA ALA A 66 -12.44 16.50 -2.22
C ALA A 66 -13.06 15.20 -1.69
N ALA A 67 -12.29 14.12 -1.67
CA ALA A 67 -12.76 12.90 -1.04
C ALA A 67 -13.05 13.17 0.44
N ARG A 68 -14.28 12.88 0.86
CA ARG A 68 -14.77 13.04 2.23
C ARG A 68 -14.93 11.71 2.95
N GLN A 69 -15.13 10.64 2.19
CA GLN A 69 -15.43 9.33 2.74
C GLN A 69 -14.60 8.24 2.06
N LEU A 70 -14.20 7.25 2.85
CA LEU A 70 -13.68 5.98 2.40
C LEU A 70 -14.75 4.93 2.66
N VAL A 71 -15.23 4.27 1.61
CA VAL A 71 -16.28 3.26 1.70
C VAL A 71 -15.71 1.92 1.32
N VAL A 72 -15.97 0.90 2.14
CA VAL A 72 -15.70 -0.49 1.79
C VAL A 72 -16.86 -0.99 0.92
N THR A 73 -16.58 -1.28 -0.34
CA THR A 73 -17.60 -1.70 -1.32
C THR A 73 -17.70 -3.22 -1.44
N GLU A 74 -16.62 -3.95 -1.17
CA GLU A 74 -16.60 -5.41 -1.21
C GLU A 74 -15.74 -5.97 -0.07
N GLY A 75 -16.04 -7.20 0.33
CA GLY A 75 -15.33 -7.92 1.38
C GLY A 75 -16.14 -8.04 2.68
N PRO A 76 -15.52 -8.61 3.73
CA PRO A 76 -16.20 -8.89 5.01
C PRO A 76 -16.79 -7.66 5.69
N LEU A 77 -16.18 -6.49 5.46
CA LEU A 77 -16.57 -5.22 6.04
C LEU A 77 -17.36 -4.32 5.07
N SER A 78 -17.95 -4.90 4.02
CA SER A 78 -18.72 -4.16 3.03
C SER A 78 -19.81 -3.30 3.70
N GLY A 79 -19.91 -2.03 3.29
CA GLY A 79 -20.81 -1.03 3.87
C GLY A 79 -20.17 -0.17 4.96
N THR A 80 -18.99 -0.54 5.46
CA THR A 80 -18.24 0.30 6.41
C THR A 80 -17.80 1.59 5.73
N THR A 81 -18.06 2.72 6.38
CA THR A 81 -17.67 4.05 5.88
C THR A 81 -16.84 4.76 6.94
N LEU A 82 -15.72 5.34 6.52
CA LEU A 82 -14.83 6.11 7.37
C LEU A 82 -14.72 7.54 6.82
N GLU A 83 -14.76 8.52 7.71
CA GLU A 83 -14.56 9.92 7.34
C GLU A 83 -13.08 10.23 7.09
N LEU A 84 -12.82 11.00 6.04
CA LEU A 84 -11.49 11.43 5.64
C LEU A 84 -11.15 12.76 6.33
N THR A 85 -10.63 12.71 7.55
CA THR A 85 -10.36 13.89 8.39
C THR A 85 -8.98 14.53 8.15
N GLY A 86 -8.31 14.20 7.03
CA GLY A 86 -6.98 14.74 6.73
C GLY A 86 -5.83 14.12 7.54
N THR A 87 -6.08 12.99 8.22
CA THR A 87 -5.05 12.17 8.85
C THR A 87 -4.75 10.92 8.00
N PRO A 88 -3.53 10.37 8.06
CA PRO A 88 -3.24 9.10 7.42
C PRO A 88 -4.09 7.96 8.02
N ILE A 89 -4.65 7.13 7.16
CA ILE A 89 -5.45 5.96 7.49
C ILE A 89 -4.60 4.72 7.18
N LEU A 90 -4.34 3.93 8.21
CA LEU A 90 -3.65 2.66 8.08
C LEU A 90 -4.67 1.57 7.78
N LEU A 91 -4.40 0.78 6.73
CA LEU A 91 -5.23 -0.32 6.25
C LEU A 91 -4.47 -1.64 6.48
N GLY A 92 -5.08 -2.59 7.18
CA GLY A 92 -4.47 -3.88 7.40
C GLY A 92 -5.15 -4.70 8.49
N ARG A 93 -4.67 -5.92 8.71
CA ARG A 93 -5.27 -6.88 9.65
C ARG A 93 -4.89 -6.62 11.12
N ALA A 94 -3.87 -5.81 11.37
CA ALA A 94 -3.44 -5.54 12.73
C ALA A 94 -4.42 -4.60 13.44
N GLN A 95 -4.59 -4.77 14.75
CA GLN A 95 -5.52 -3.94 15.55
C GLN A 95 -5.07 -2.48 15.65
N GLU A 96 -3.81 -2.17 15.34
CA GLU A 96 -3.32 -0.79 15.21
C GLU A 96 -3.77 -0.08 13.92
N ALA A 97 -4.37 -0.80 12.96
CA ALA A 97 -4.87 -0.21 11.73
C ALA A 97 -6.13 0.63 12.01
N THR A 98 -6.23 1.78 11.35
CA THR A 98 -7.42 2.64 11.43
C THR A 98 -8.63 1.95 10.81
N LEU A 99 -8.42 1.24 9.70
CA LEU A 99 -9.38 0.30 9.16
C LEU A 99 -8.79 -1.11 9.31
N VAL A 100 -9.23 -1.80 10.35
CA VAL A 100 -8.88 -3.19 10.60
C VAL A 100 -9.58 -4.06 9.56
N LEU A 101 -8.81 -4.75 8.72
CA LEU A 101 -9.31 -5.63 7.67
C LEU A 101 -9.43 -7.05 8.22
N GLU A 102 -10.64 -7.61 8.21
CA GLU A 102 -10.90 -9.02 8.54
C GLU A 102 -10.60 -9.94 7.34
N ASP A 103 -9.38 -9.85 6.80
CA ASP A 103 -8.99 -10.52 5.58
C ASP A 103 -7.64 -11.24 5.73
N ASP A 104 -7.65 -12.56 5.54
CA ASP A 104 -6.44 -13.40 5.60
C ASP A 104 -5.39 -13.05 4.53
N TYR A 105 -5.82 -12.41 3.44
CA TYR A 105 -4.92 -11.93 2.39
C TYR A 105 -4.38 -10.52 2.68
N ALA A 106 -4.86 -9.85 3.72
CA ALA A 106 -4.32 -8.58 4.20
C ALA A 106 -3.15 -8.81 5.17
N SER A 107 -2.15 -7.94 5.07
CA SER A 107 -1.00 -7.94 5.98
C SER A 107 -1.36 -7.09 7.20
N GLY A 108 -0.64 -7.25 8.32
CA GLY A 108 -0.92 -6.48 9.54
C GLY A 108 -0.93 -4.97 9.28
N ARG A 109 0.12 -4.46 8.65
CA ARG A 109 0.22 -3.11 8.09
C ARG A 109 0.33 -3.25 6.57
N HIS A 110 -0.78 -3.23 5.85
CA HIS A 110 -0.82 -3.59 4.42
C HIS A 110 -0.62 -2.38 3.52
N ALA A 111 -1.45 -1.36 3.70
CA ALA A 111 -1.40 -0.14 2.91
C ALA A 111 -1.64 1.08 3.80
N ARG A 112 -1.17 2.24 3.34
CA ARG A 112 -1.46 3.52 3.97
C ARG A 112 -2.12 4.44 2.96
N LEU A 113 -3.26 4.98 3.33
CA LEU A 113 -3.90 6.08 2.63
C LEU A 113 -3.55 7.38 3.37
N PHE A 114 -3.03 8.39 2.68
CA PHE A 114 -2.61 9.64 3.32
C PHE A 114 -2.92 10.86 2.44
N PRO A 115 -3.22 12.01 3.04
CA PRO A 115 -3.47 13.23 2.29
C PRO A 115 -2.16 13.90 1.88
N GLN A 116 -2.13 14.44 0.66
CA GLN A 116 -1.06 15.28 0.16
C GLN A 116 -1.68 16.47 -0.60
N GLY A 117 -1.71 17.63 0.05
CA GLY A 117 -2.43 18.80 -0.46
C GLY A 117 -3.93 18.54 -0.48
N THR A 118 -4.56 18.66 -1.65
CA THR A 118 -6.00 18.44 -1.85
C THR A 118 -6.37 17.03 -2.28
N ARG A 119 -5.37 16.13 -2.42
CA ARG A 119 -5.57 14.77 -2.94
C ARG A 119 -5.18 13.74 -1.91
N TRP A 120 -5.78 12.55 -2.03
CA TRP A 120 -5.40 11.38 -1.27
C TRP A 120 -4.48 10.50 -2.10
N PHE A 121 -3.49 9.92 -1.43
CA PHE A 121 -2.53 9.00 -2.01
C PHE A 121 -2.56 7.70 -1.25
N ILE A 122 -2.37 6.60 -1.96
CA ILE A 122 -2.22 5.28 -1.38
C ILE A 122 -0.84 4.73 -1.68
N GLU A 123 -0.24 4.10 -0.69
CA GLU A 123 0.99 3.33 -0.84
C GLU A 123 0.84 1.95 -0.20
N ASP A 124 1.53 0.99 -0.78
CA ASP A 124 1.69 -0.34 -0.20
C ASP A 124 2.88 -0.33 0.78
N LEU A 125 2.71 -0.92 1.96
CA LEU A 125 3.72 -0.93 3.02
C LEU A 125 4.61 -2.19 2.99
N GLY A 126 4.73 -2.83 1.82
CA GLY A 126 5.45 -4.08 1.66
C GLY A 126 4.57 -5.29 1.99
N SER A 127 3.31 -5.24 1.57
CA SER A 127 2.38 -6.33 1.77
C SER A 127 2.76 -7.58 0.97
N THR A 128 2.30 -8.74 1.42
CA THR A 128 2.62 -10.02 0.76
C THR A 128 1.92 -10.17 -0.59
N ASN A 129 0.65 -9.75 -0.68
CA ASN A 129 -0.18 -9.94 -1.87
C ASN A 129 -0.27 -8.70 -2.77
N GLY A 130 0.25 -7.57 -2.30
CA GLY A 130 0.19 -6.28 -2.97
C GLY A 130 -1.16 -5.58 -2.81
N THR A 131 -1.10 -4.26 -2.95
CA THR A 131 -2.26 -3.39 -3.08
C THR A 131 -2.50 -3.06 -4.56
N TYR A 132 -3.76 -3.04 -5.00
CA TYR A 132 -4.13 -2.74 -6.39
C TYR A 132 -5.03 -1.51 -6.45
N LEU A 133 -4.76 -0.60 -7.38
CA LEU A 133 -5.58 0.58 -7.66
C LEU A 133 -6.11 0.47 -9.09
N GLY A 134 -7.43 0.42 -9.27
CA GLY A 134 -8.05 0.26 -10.59
C GLY A 134 -7.56 -0.98 -11.36
N GLY A 135 -7.26 -2.06 -10.65
CA GLY A 135 -6.72 -3.31 -11.21
C GLY A 135 -5.20 -3.34 -11.42
N THR A 136 -4.49 -2.22 -11.24
CA THR A 136 -3.02 -2.16 -11.38
C THR A 136 -2.35 -2.24 -10.01
N GLN A 137 -1.34 -3.11 -9.87
CA GLN A 137 -0.58 -3.23 -8.61
C GLN A 137 0.25 -1.98 -8.33
N LEU A 138 0.24 -1.53 -7.07
CA LEU A 138 1.07 -0.42 -6.61
C LEU A 138 2.53 -0.84 -6.52
N THR A 139 3.40 -0.03 -7.10
CA THR A 139 4.87 -0.13 -6.96
C THR A 139 5.46 1.07 -6.22
N ARG A 140 4.65 2.12 -6.02
CA ARG A 140 4.96 3.37 -5.33
C ARG A 140 3.65 4.01 -4.88
N ALA A 141 3.74 5.10 -4.11
CA ALA A 141 2.60 5.92 -3.77
C ALA A 141 1.93 6.49 -5.04
N LEU A 142 0.62 6.27 -5.19
CA LEU A 142 -0.18 6.79 -6.30
C LEU A 142 -1.38 7.60 -5.79
N PRO A 143 -1.81 8.65 -6.52
CA PRO A 143 -3.01 9.39 -6.16
C PRO A 143 -4.24 8.50 -6.36
N VAL A 144 -5.18 8.55 -5.41
CA VAL A 144 -6.47 7.87 -5.48
C VAL A 144 -7.52 8.88 -5.89
N GLU A 145 -8.14 8.62 -7.03
CA GLU A 145 -9.24 9.42 -7.56
C GLU A 145 -10.56 8.91 -6.98
N LEU A 146 -11.57 9.78 -6.92
CA LEU A 146 -12.92 9.40 -6.50
C LEU A 146 -13.47 8.30 -7.41
N GLY A 147 -14.18 7.34 -6.83
CA GLY A 147 -14.78 6.26 -7.60
C GLY A 147 -13.82 5.15 -8.04
N VAL A 148 -12.51 5.32 -7.83
CA VAL A 148 -11.53 4.31 -8.25
C VAL A 148 -11.38 3.25 -7.16
N PRO A 149 -11.63 1.96 -7.47
CA PRO A 149 -11.51 0.90 -6.50
C PRO A 149 -10.05 0.63 -6.16
N VAL A 150 -9.77 0.56 -4.86
CA VAL A 150 -8.54 0.05 -4.28
C VAL A 150 -8.85 -1.34 -3.72
N ARG A 151 -8.10 -2.35 -4.16
CA ARG A 151 -8.25 -3.72 -3.70
C ARG A 151 -7.07 -4.13 -2.83
N ILE A 152 -7.39 -4.66 -1.66
CA ILE A 152 -6.48 -5.22 -0.68
C ILE A 152 -7.01 -6.62 -0.35
N GLY A 153 -6.33 -7.67 -0.83
CA GLY A 153 -6.84 -9.03 -0.71
C GLY A 153 -8.21 -9.21 -1.38
N LYS A 154 -9.21 -9.55 -0.57
CA LYS A 154 -10.64 -9.68 -0.88
C LYS A 154 -11.43 -8.41 -0.59
N THR A 155 -10.84 -7.41 0.07
CA THR A 155 -11.51 -6.16 0.42
C THR A 155 -11.31 -5.13 -0.68
N VAL A 156 -12.40 -4.50 -1.11
CA VAL A 156 -12.36 -3.37 -2.05
C VAL A 156 -12.87 -2.13 -1.33
N ILE A 157 -12.11 -1.05 -1.45
CA ILE A 157 -12.43 0.26 -0.88
C ILE A 157 -12.42 1.32 -1.98
N GLU A 158 -13.20 2.37 -1.78
CA GLU A 158 -13.40 3.42 -2.76
C GLU A 158 -13.48 4.78 -2.04
N LEU A 159 -12.95 5.83 -2.66
CA LEU A 159 -13.10 7.19 -2.15
C LEU A 159 -14.35 7.85 -2.72
N ARG A 160 -15.14 8.47 -1.85
CA ARG A 160 -16.38 9.19 -2.17
C ARG A 160 -16.37 10.62 -1.62
N ALA A 161 -17.18 11.49 -2.22
CA ALA A 161 -17.30 12.92 -1.89
C ALA A 161 -18.46 13.24 -0.94
#